data_AF-A0A971W8I7-F1
#
_entry.id   AF-A0A971W8I7-F1
#
_cell.length_a   1.000
_cell.length_b   1.000
_cell.length_c   1.000
_cell.angle_alpha   90.00
_cell.angle_beta   90.00
_cell.angle_gamma   90.00
#
_symmetry.space_group_name_H-M   'P 1'
#
loop_
_entity.id
_entity.type
_entity.pdbx_description
1 polymer ?
#
loop_
_entity_poly.entity_id
_entity_poly.type
_entity_poly.pdbx_seq_one_letter_code
_entity_poly.pdbx_strand_id
1 'polypeptide(L)'
;MNFSKKVVTKKTWKSLRQTAEQTGMTMQEILEKSVEEYRRKLLLEEANKAFLALKQNTEQWEEELKERHIWDRALADELLFF
;
A
#
# COMPACT_ATOMS: atom_id res chain seq x y z
N MET A 1 -21.63 3.42 10.96
CA MET A 1 -20.63 3.69 12.02
C MET A 1 -20.86 5.08 12.56
N ASN A 2 -21.21 5.20 13.85
CA ASN A 2 -21.40 6.48 14.50
C ASN A 2 -20.02 6.94 15.03
N PHE A 3 -19.34 7.82 14.30
CA PHE A 3 -18.05 8.37 14.72
C PHE A 3 -18.27 9.40 15.84
N SER A 4 -18.55 8.90 17.05
CA SER A 4 -18.72 9.72 18.24
C SER A 4 -17.41 10.42 18.60
N LYS A 5 -17.49 11.75 18.73
CA LYS A 5 -16.46 12.74 19.12
C LYS A 5 -15.07 12.55 18.50
N LYS A 6 -14.74 13.47 17.57
CA LYS A 6 -13.42 13.71 16.95
C LYS A 6 -12.38 14.18 17.98
N VAL A 7 -11.96 13.34 18.92
CA VAL A 7 -10.93 13.70 19.92
C VAL A 7 -9.82 12.66 19.91
N VAL A 8 -8.59 13.10 19.62
CA VAL A 8 -7.39 12.27 19.80
C VAL A 8 -7.11 12.07 21.28
N THR A 9 -6.80 10.84 21.67
CA THR A 9 -6.45 10.53 23.06
C THR A 9 -5.18 11.27 23.49
N LYS A 10 -5.02 11.49 24.80
CA LYS A 10 -3.79 12.08 25.36
C LYS A 10 -2.53 11.30 24.96
N LYS A 11 -2.64 9.97 24.83
CA LYS A 11 -1.55 9.10 24.37
C LYS A 11 -1.20 9.41 22.91
N THR A 12 -2.19 9.40 22.02
CA THR A 12 -2.00 9.72 20.59
C THR A 12 -1.40 11.10 20.40
N TRP A 13 -1.91 12.09 21.14
CA TRP A 13 -1.38 13.45 21.10
C TRP A 13 0.11 13.51 21.52
N LYS A 14 0.47 12.83 22.62
CA LYS A 14 1.87 12.76 23.07
C LYS A 14 2.77 12.10 22.04
N SER A 15 2.32 11.01 21.41
CA SER A 15 3.05 10.33 20.34
C SER A 15 3.25 11.24 19.13
N LEU A 16 2.19 11.90 18.65
CA LEU A 16 2.28 12.85 17.53
C LEU A 16 3.27 13.97 17.83
N ARG A 17 3.25 14.51 19.06
CA ARG A 17 4.16 15.58 19.47
C ARG A 17 5.62 15.10 19.50
N GLN A 18 5.88 13.94 20.11
CA GLN A 18 7.23 13.38 20.16
C GLN A 18 7.78 13.11 18.75
N THR A 19 6.94 12.58 17.86
CA THR A 19 7.33 12.35 16.47
C THR A 19 7.56 13.66 15.71
N ALA A 20 6.79 14.72 16.00
CA ALA A 20 7.00 16.05 15.44
C ALA A 20 8.36 16.61 15.85
N GLU A 21 8.67 16.53 17.14
CA GLU A 21 9.97 16.97 17.69
C GLU A 21 11.15 16.18 17.07
N GLN A 22 10.98 14.89 16.78
CA GLN A 22 12.02 14.04 16.18
C GLN A 22 12.22 14.24 14.68
N THR A 23 11.15 14.53 13.95
CA THR A 23 11.18 14.59 12.47
C THR A 23 11.26 16.01 11.93
N GLY A 24 11.06 17.03 12.77
CA GLY A 24 10.94 18.42 12.35
C GLY A 24 9.64 18.74 11.60
N MET A 25 8.72 17.78 11.50
CA MET A 25 7.42 17.94 10.87
C MET A 25 6.38 18.43 11.87
N THR A 26 5.31 19.06 11.38
CA THR A 26 4.16 19.39 12.21
C THR A 26 3.38 18.12 12.60
N MET A 27 2.68 18.17 13.74
CA MET A 27 1.79 17.07 14.15
C MET A 27 0.70 16.78 13.12
N GLN A 28 0.28 17.78 12.34
CA GLN A 28 -0.71 17.61 11.27
C GLN A 28 -0.13 16.83 10.09
N GLU A 29 1.07 17.20 9.60
CA GLU A 29 1.74 16.45 8.54
C GLU A 29 2.00 15.00 8.92
N ILE A 30 2.38 14.75 10.18
CA ILE A 30 2.56 13.38 10.68
C ILE A 30 1.23 12.62 10.67
N LEU A 31 0.15 13.25 11.11
CA LEU A 31 -1.18 12.63 11.11
C LEU A 31 -1.63 12.29 9.69
N GLU A 32 -1.50 13.23 8.75
CA GLU A 32 -1.86 13.03 7.34
C GLU A 32 -1.04 11.89 6.71
N LYS A 33 0.28 11.90 6.91
CA LYS A 33 1.16 10.82 6.46
C LYS A 33 0.79 9.48 7.07
N SER A 34 0.53 9.43 8.38
CA SER A 34 0.19 8.19 9.09
C SER A 34 -1.12 7.58 8.58
N VAL A 35 -2.11 8.41 8.28
CA VAL A 35 -3.39 7.97 7.70
C VAL A 35 -3.18 7.43 6.28
N GLU A 36 -2.40 8.14 5.45
CA GLU A 36 -2.13 7.70 4.08
C GLU A 36 -1.32 6.40 4.04
N GLU A 37 -0.30 6.25 4.89
CA GLU A 37 0.47 5.01 5.01
C GLU A 37 -0.41 3.83 5.44
N TYR A 38 -1.32 4.05 6.41
CA TYR A 38 -2.27 3.00 6.80
C TYR A 38 -3.24 2.64 5.66
N ARG A 39 -3.73 3.63 4.91
CA ARG A 39 -4.59 3.41 3.74
C ARG A 39 -3.89 2.58 2.65
N ARG A 40 -2.63 2.91 2.34
CA ARG A 40 -1.80 2.16 1.38
C ARG A 40 -1.55 0.73 1.86
N LYS A 41 -1.26 0.56 3.14
CA LYS A 41 -1.08 -0.77 3.74
C LYS A 41 -2.33 -1.63 3.55
N LEU A 42 -3.51 -1.11 3.86
CA LEU A 42 -4.77 -1.85 3.68
C LEU A 42 -5.00 -2.22 2.21
N LEU A 43 -4.73 -1.31 1.27
CA LEU A 43 -4.83 -1.59 -0.17
C LEU A 43 -3.89 -2.73 -0.59
N LEU A 44 -2.64 -2.71 -0.14
CA LEU A 44 -1.66 -3.74 -0.45
C LEU A 44 -2.02 -5.09 0.19
N GLU A 45 -2.59 -5.08 1.40
CA GLU A 45 -3.06 -6.31 2.05
C GLU A 45 -4.20 -6.97 1.25
N GLU A 46 -5.16 -6.20 0.74
CA GLU A 46 -6.23 -6.72 -0.12
C GLU A 46 -5.71 -7.20 -1.47
N ALA A 47 -4.80 -6.44 -2.11
CA ALA A 47 -4.16 -6.86 -3.35
C ALA A 47 -3.37 -8.17 -3.18
N ASN A 48 -2.64 -8.32 -2.07
CA ASN A 48 -1.92 -9.56 -1.75
C ASN A 48 -2.87 -10.74 -1.53
N LYS A 49 -4.00 -10.54 -0.86
CA LYS A 49 -5.01 -11.60 -0.71
C LYS A 49 -5.56 -12.05 -2.06
N ALA A 50 -5.89 -11.11 -2.94
CA ALA A 50 -6.36 -11.42 -4.30
C ALA A 50 -5.28 -12.15 -5.11
N PHE A 51 -4.02 -11.71 -5.02
CA PHE A 51 -2.89 -12.37 -5.67
C PHE A 51 -2.67 -13.80 -5.15
N LEU A 52 -2.74 -14.02 -3.84
CA LEU A 52 -2.63 -15.36 -3.26
C LEU A 52 -3.79 -16.26 -3.68
N ALA A 53 -5.01 -15.73 -3.75
CA ALA A 53 -6.18 -16.46 -4.23
C ALA A 53 -6.02 -16.87 -5.71
N LEU A 54 -5.54 -15.96 -6.55
CA LEU A 54 -5.21 -16.25 -7.95
C LEU A 54 -4.17 -17.38 -8.05
N LYS A 55 -3.09 -17.29 -7.26
CA LYS A 55 -1.99 -18.27 -7.29
C LYS A 55 -2.40 -19.66 -6.82
N GLN A 56 -3.44 -19.77 -6.00
CA GLN A 56 -4.01 -21.04 -5.56
C GLN A 56 -4.94 -21.68 -6.60
N ASN A 57 -5.39 -20.91 -7.59
CA ASN A 57 -6.16 -21.40 -8.73
C ASN A 57 -5.22 -21.73 -9.88
N THR A 58 -4.88 -23.01 -10.05
CA THR A 58 -3.91 -23.48 -11.06
C THR A 58 -4.25 -23.00 -12.48
N GLU A 59 -5.53 -23.06 -12.88
CA GLU A 59 -5.95 -22.67 -14.24
C GLU A 59 -5.72 -21.18 -14.50
N GLN A 60 -6.21 -20.33 -13.59
CA GLN A 60 -6.03 -18.87 -13.71
C GLN A 60 -4.58 -18.44 -13.53
N TRP A 61 -3.81 -19.17 -12.71
CA TRP A 61 -2.38 -18.91 -12.54
C TRP A 61 -1.57 -19.23 -13.81
N GLU A 62 -1.89 -20.33 -14.49
CA GLU A 62 -1.28 -20.66 -15.78
C GLU A 62 -1.62 -19.62 -16.87
N GLU A 63 -2.83 -19.08 -16.86
CA GLU A 63 -3.23 -17.99 -17.76
C GLU A 63 -2.44 -16.71 -17.48
N GLU A 64 -2.36 -16.29 -16.21
CA GLU A 64 -1.57 -15.13 -15.80
C GLU A 64 -0.09 -15.26 -16.21
N LEU A 65 0.52 -16.43 -16.01
CA LEU A 65 1.91 -16.68 -16.42
C LEU A 65 2.09 -16.58 -17.93
N LYS A 66 1.14 -17.07 -18.74
CA LYS A 66 1.18 -16.92 -20.20
C LYS A 66 1.13 -15.45 -20.59
N GLU A 67 0.23 -14.67 -20.00
CA GLU A 67 0.16 -13.23 -20.24
C GLU A 67 1.46 -12.54 -19.85
N ARG A 68 1.98 -12.82 -18.65
CA ARG A 68 3.25 -12.27 -18.15
C ARG A 68 4.40 -12.55 -19.11
N HIS A 69 4.52 -13.77 -19.64
CA HIS A 69 5.53 -14.11 -20.64
C HIS A 69 5.36 -13.36 -21.97
N ILE A 70 4.15 -12.99 -22.36
CA ILE A 70 3.91 -12.14 -23.54
C ILE A 70 4.41 -10.72 -23.26
N TRP A 71 4.10 -10.16 -22.09
CA TRP A 71 4.57 -8.83 -21.67
C TRP A 71 6.09 -8.74 -21.53
N ASP A 72 6.72 -9.76 -20.95
CA ASP A 72 8.19 -9.82 -20.82
C ASP A 72 8.88 -9.77 -22.19
N ARG A 73 8.30 -10.43 -23.20
CA ARG A 73 8.81 -10.37 -24.58
C ARG A 73 8.59 -9.00 -25.22
N ALA A 74 7.42 -8.40 -25.04
CA ALA A 74 7.16 -7.05 -25.54
C ALA A 74 8.14 -6.01 -24.96
N LEU A 75 8.51 -6.12 -23.67
CA LEU A 75 9.51 -5.26 -23.05
C LEU A 75 10.93 -5.51 -23.60
N ALA A 76 11.29 -6.77 -23.84
CA ALA A 76 12.58 -7.12 -24.44
C ALA A 76 12.71 -6.61 -25.88
N ASP A 77 11.62 -6.65 -26.64
CA ASP A 77 11.57 -6.11 -28.00
C ASP A 77 11.81 -4.59 -27.99
N GLU A 78 11.31 -3.82 -27.02
CA GLU A 78 11.61 -2.37 -26.94
C GLU A 78 13.06 -2.06 -26.51
N LEU A 79 13.66 -2.90 -25.65
CA LEU A 79 15.04 -2.73 -25.16
C LEU A 79 16.11 -3.15 -26.17
N LEU A 80 15.77 -3.97 -27.17
CA LEU A 80 16.68 -4.39 -28.24
C LEU A 80 16.82 -3.34 -29.37
N PHE A 81 16.04 -2.26 -29.35
CA PHE A 81 16.04 -1.19 -30.36
C PHE A 81 16.77 0.11 -29.93
N PHE A 82 17.55 0.08 -28.85
CA PHE A 82 18.40 1.21 -28.42
C PHE A 82 19.89 0.85 -28.37
#